data_AF-A0A8E2ANG7-F1
#
_entry.id   AF-A0A8E2ANG7-F1
#
_cell.length_a   1.000
_cell.length_b   1.000
_cell.length_c   1.000
_cell.angle_alpha   90.00
_cell.angle_beta   90.00
_cell.angle_gamma   90.00
#
_symmetry.space_group_name_H-M   'P 1'
#
loop_
_entity.id
_entity.type
_entity.pdbx_description
1 polymer ?
#
loop_
_entity_poly.entity_id
_entity_poly.type
_entity_poly.pdbx_seq_one_letter_code
_entity_poly.pdbx_strand_id
1 'polypeptide(L)'
;MGKLNIAHHKSYHPYRRDNIERVRRDEEDARLKDAAEEGRMLLADSEARIELLRQRAGARAAGSARAERESVPAGRPSSLASGGHINLFEHLERQQHLPDVRSTRRPAPGPAPETDKGIPLAPSAKDLAPWYSGRKPAAGPSVDEDRQLRDLARKSVSDPLTSINHHLA
;
A
#
# COMPACT_ATOMS: atom_id res chain seq x y z
N MET A 1 -36.43 2.83 41.90
CA MET A 1 -35.24 1.99 41.67
C MET A 1 -34.45 2.58 40.51
N GLY A 2 -33.29 3.18 40.77
CA GLY A 2 -32.45 3.77 39.71
C GLY A 2 -31.71 2.70 38.92
N LYS A 3 -31.63 2.84 37.60
CA LYS A 3 -30.90 1.89 36.74
C LYS A 3 -29.39 2.01 37.00
N LEU A 4 -28.71 0.89 37.23
CA LEU A 4 -27.26 0.87 37.36
C LEU A 4 -26.64 0.91 35.95
N ASN A 5 -25.94 2.01 35.61
CA ASN A 5 -25.25 2.15 34.34
C ASN A 5 -23.91 1.41 34.36
N ILE A 6 -23.94 0.09 34.15
CA ILE A 6 -22.75 -0.80 34.26
C ILE A 6 -21.71 -0.53 33.15
N ALA A 7 -22.11 0.05 32.02
CA ALA A 7 -21.26 0.24 30.85
C ALA A 7 -19.99 1.06 31.14
N HIS A 8 -20.10 2.13 31.94
CA HIS A 8 -18.96 2.99 32.28
C HIS A 8 -17.96 2.31 33.22
N HIS A 9 -18.36 1.23 33.89
CA HIS A 9 -17.52 0.47 34.81
C HIS A 9 -16.69 -0.63 34.12
N LYS A 10 -16.74 -0.71 32.78
CA LYS A 10 -15.96 -1.67 32.00
C LYS A 10 -14.67 -1.07 31.48
N SER A 11 -13.57 -1.81 31.59
CA SER A 11 -12.23 -1.39 31.15
C SER A 11 -12.17 -1.06 29.66
N TYR A 12 -13.00 -1.67 28.82
CA TYR A 12 -13.04 -1.43 27.38
C TYR A 12 -13.91 -0.24 26.96
N HIS A 13 -14.54 0.48 27.91
CA HIS A 13 -15.47 1.55 27.57
C HIS A 13 -14.75 2.73 26.90
N PRO A 14 -15.15 3.18 25.69
CA PRO A 14 -14.39 4.18 24.92
C PRO A 14 -14.22 5.52 25.65
N TYR A 15 -15.24 5.96 26.38
CA TYR A 15 -15.23 7.26 27.07
C TYR A 15 -14.52 7.24 28.43
N ARG A 16 -13.82 6.15 28.78
CA ARG A 16 -12.95 6.14 29.94
C ARG A 16 -11.70 6.97 29.66
N ARG A 17 -11.32 7.80 30.64
CA ARG A 17 -10.12 8.65 30.57
C ARG A 17 -8.88 7.84 30.18
N ASP A 18 -8.65 6.72 30.84
CA ASP A 18 -7.49 5.85 30.56
C ASP A 18 -7.44 5.34 29.10
N ASN A 19 -8.61 5.10 28.48
CA ASN A 19 -8.67 4.64 27.09
C ASN A 19 -8.49 5.80 26.12
N ILE A 20 -9.07 6.96 26.42
CA ILE A 20 -8.87 8.19 25.65
C ILE A 20 -7.39 8.57 25.65
N GLU A 21 -6.72 8.49 26.81
CA GLU A 21 -5.28 8.78 26.94
C GLU A 21 -4.41 7.77 26.18
N ARG A 22 -4.80 6.49 26.17
CA ARG A 22 -4.10 5.48 25.37
C ARG A 22 -4.18 5.78 23.88
N VAL A 23 -5.39 6.05 23.37
CA VAL A 23 -5.60 6.43 21.96
C VAL A 23 -4.81 7.68 21.62
N ARG A 24 -4.85 8.70 22.47
CA ARG A 24 -4.09 9.93 22.26
C ARG A 24 -2.58 9.68 22.17
N ARG A 25 -2.02 8.84 23.04
CA ARG A 25 -0.60 8.49 22.98
C ARG A 25 -0.27 7.75 21.68
N ASP A 26 -1.10 6.77 21.31
CA ASP A 26 -0.90 5.99 20.09
C ASP A 26 -0.97 6.89 18.83
N GLU A 27 -1.89 7.86 18.79
CA GLU A 27 -2.01 8.86 17.73
C GLU A 27 -0.82 9.83 17.69
N GLU A 28 -0.36 10.31 18.85
CA GLU A 28 0.82 11.17 18.96
C GLU A 28 2.10 10.44 18.50
N ASP A 29 2.26 9.18 18.89
CA ASP A 29 3.39 8.33 18.47
C ASP A 29 3.35 8.03 16.97
N ALA A 30 2.17 7.77 16.41
CA ALA A 30 1.98 7.59 14.97
C ALA A 30 2.37 8.88 14.22
N ARG A 31 1.87 10.04 14.66
CA ARG A 31 2.20 11.33 14.05
C ARG A 31 3.70 11.63 14.09
N LEU A 32 4.39 11.28 15.18
CA LEU A 32 5.84 11.46 15.30
C LEU A 32 6.62 10.56 14.34
N LYS A 33 6.17 9.33 14.13
CA LYS A 33 6.80 8.40 13.17
C LYS A 33 6.62 8.89 11.74
N ASP A 34 5.41 9.29 11.37
CA ASP A 34 5.10 9.80 10.03
C ASP A 34 5.96 11.04 9.73
N ALA A 35 6.06 11.99 10.66
CA ALA A 35 6.91 13.18 10.51
C ALA A 35 8.41 12.83 10.37
N ALA A 36 8.88 11.81 11.07
CA ALA A 36 10.27 11.35 10.95
C ALA A 36 10.55 10.67 9.61
N GLU A 37 9.59 9.88 9.10
CA GLU A 37 9.69 9.23 7.79
C GLU A 37 9.63 10.25 6.65
N GLU A 38 8.71 11.21 6.71
CA GLU A 38 8.63 12.32 5.77
C GLU A 38 9.92 13.14 5.75
N GLY A 39 10.48 13.45 6.92
CA GLY A 39 11.76 14.15 7.04
C GLY A 39 12.91 13.40 6.38
N ARG A 40 12.97 12.07 6.55
CA ARG A 40 13.98 11.23 5.89
C ARG A 40 13.80 11.19 4.38
N MET A 41 12.56 11.07 3.90
CA MET A 41 12.25 11.07 2.47
C MET A 41 12.65 12.40 1.81
N LEU A 42 12.35 13.54 2.46
CA LEU A 42 12.71 14.86 1.93
C LEU A 42 14.22 15.07 1.86
N LEU A 43 14.97 14.63 2.87
CA LEU A 43 16.43 14.69 2.84
C LEU A 43 16.99 13.82 1.71
N ALA A 44 16.51 12.57 1.58
CA ALA A 44 16.94 11.67 0.51
C ALA A 44 16.66 12.23 -0.90
N ASP A 45 15.50 12.84 -1.13
CA ASP A 45 15.18 13.49 -2.41
C ASP A 45 16.10 14.68 -2.68
N SER A 46 16.37 15.49 -1.65
CA SER A 46 17.28 16.63 -1.77
C SER A 46 18.71 16.18 -2.10
N GLU A 47 19.20 15.11 -1.48
CA GLU A 47 20.51 14.53 -1.71
C GLU A 47 20.63 13.93 -3.12
N ALA A 48 19.63 13.15 -3.54
CA ALA A 48 19.58 12.58 -4.89
C ALA A 48 19.58 13.68 -5.97
N ARG A 49 18.81 14.76 -5.75
CA ARG A 49 18.78 15.90 -6.66
C ARG A 49 20.13 16.62 -6.73
N ILE A 50 20.78 16.86 -5.59
CA ILE A 50 22.10 17.48 -5.55
C ILE A 50 23.13 16.60 -6.28
N GLU A 51 23.07 15.29 -6.08
CA GLU A 51 23.99 14.34 -6.73
C GLU A 51 23.82 14.36 -8.26
N LEU A 52 22.58 14.36 -8.77
CA LEU A 52 22.32 14.51 -10.20
C LEU A 52 22.86 15.83 -10.76
N LEU A 53 22.71 16.93 -10.01
CA LEU A 53 23.25 18.24 -10.42
C LEU A 53 24.78 18.25 -10.43
N ARG A 54 25.42 17.61 -9.44
CA ARG A 54 26.89 17.45 -9.39
C ARG A 54 27.41 16.63 -10.55
N GLN A 55 26.77 15.49 -10.83
CA GLN A 55 27.13 14.66 -11.98
C GLN A 55 27.00 15.43 -13.30
N ARG A 56 25.91 16.19 -13.48
CA ARG A 56 25.71 17.04 -14.66
C ARG A 56 26.76 18.15 -14.77
N ALA A 57 27.13 18.78 -13.66
CA ALA A 57 28.16 19.82 -13.64
C ALA A 57 29.55 19.23 -13.95
N GLY A 58 29.90 18.08 -13.37
CA GLY A 58 31.14 17.35 -13.65
C GLY A 58 31.23 16.89 -15.11
N ALA A 59 30.13 16.39 -15.68
CA ALA A 59 30.07 16.02 -17.09
C ALA A 59 30.23 17.22 -18.04
N ARG A 60 29.70 18.40 -17.68
CA ARG A 60 29.93 19.65 -18.45
C ARG A 60 31.39 20.12 -18.38
N ALA A 61 32.05 19.98 -17.25
CA ALA A 61 33.46 20.33 -17.10
C ALA A 61 34.40 19.36 -17.84
N ALA A 62 34.07 18.07 -17.90
CA ALA A 62 34.83 17.08 -18.67
C ALA A 62 34.53 17.15 -20.19
N GLY A 63 33.32 17.57 -20.57
CA GLY A 63 32.90 17.70 -21.97
C GLY A 63 33.44 18.94 -22.70
N SER A 64 33.82 20.01 -21.98
CA SER A 64 34.40 21.21 -22.60
C SER A 64 35.83 21.02 -23.13
N ALA A 65 36.50 19.92 -22.78
CA ALA A 65 37.79 19.54 -23.35
C ALA A 65 37.69 18.63 -24.59
N ARG A 66 36.49 18.11 -24.94
CA ARG A 66 36.35 17.11 -26.03
C ARG A 66 35.22 17.34 -27.03
N ALA A 67 34.34 18.33 -26.85
CA ALA A 67 33.18 18.52 -27.71
C ALA A 67 32.97 19.97 -28.17
N GLU A 68 33.90 20.48 -28.98
CA GLU A 68 33.53 21.38 -30.08
C GLU A 68 33.14 20.48 -31.26
N ARG A 69 31.84 20.14 -31.37
CA ARG A 69 31.08 19.68 -32.55
C ARG A 69 29.92 18.77 -32.11
N GLU A 70 28.77 19.01 -32.73
CA GLU A 70 27.50 18.27 -32.67
C GLU A 70 26.52 18.58 -31.52
N SER A 71 25.76 19.65 -31.76
CA SER A 71 24.29 19.72 -31.71
C SER A 71 23.56 19.04 -30.55
N VAL A 72 23.22 19.84 -29.54
CA VAL A 72 22.06 19.61 -28.65
C VAL A 72 20.88 20.39 -29.21
N PRO A 73 19.66 19.83 -29.35
CA PRO A 73 18.52 20.58 -29.85
C PRO A 73 18.22 21.72 -28.87
N ALA A 74 18.21 22.93 -29.40
CA ALA A 74 17.90 24.15 -28.68
C ALA A 74 16.56 24.01 -27.94
N GLY A 75 16.61 23.96 -26.61
CA GLY A 75 15.49 24.40 -25.80
C GLY A 75 15.17 25.82 -26.25
N ARG A 76 13.99 26.00 -26.84
CA ARG A 76 13.54 27.27 -27.45
C ARG A 76 13.89 28.42 -26.50
N PRO A 77 14.50 29.52 -27.01
CA PRO A 77 14.72 30.68 -26.16
C PRO A 77 13.34 31.15 -25.71
N SER A 78 13.11 31.21 -24.39
CA SER A 78 11.98 31.96 -23.85
C SER A 78 12.04 33.33 -24.53
N SER A 79 11.01 33.66 -25.31
CA SER A 79 11.02 34.83 -26.17
C SER A 79 11.25 36.04 -25.28
N LEU A 80 12.31 36.81 -25.52
CA LEU A 80 12.52 38.06 -24.82
C LEU A 80 11.30 38.93 -25.16
N ALA A 81 10.45 39.20 -24.16
CA ALA A 81 9.30 40.06 -24.39
C ALA A 81 9.81 41.43 -24.82
N SER A 82 8.99 42.19 -25.56
CA SER A 82 9.32 43.47 -26.21
C SER A 82 9.83 44.60 -25.26
N GLY A 83 10.12 44.30 -23.99
CA GLY A 83 10.69 45.19 -22.99
C GLY A 83 11.77 44.54 -22.11
N GLY A 84 12.50 43.53 -22.61
CA GLY A 84 13.72 43.01 -21.96
C GLY A 84 13.52 42.10 -20.74
N HIS A 85 12.29 41.86 -20.31
CA HIS A 85 11.96 40.89 -19.25
C HIS A 85 11.63 39.52 -19.85
N ILE A 86 11.96 38.47 -19.10
CA ILE A 86 11.69 37.08 -19.49
C ILE A 86 10.30 36.70 -18.97
N ASN A 87 9.37 36.37 -19.87
CA ASN A 87 8.04 35.92 -19.50
C ASN A 87 8.02 34.41 -19.25
N LEU A 88 8.25 34.02 -17.98
CA LEU A 88 8.21 32.61 -17.57
C LEU A 88 6.82 31.96 -17.75
N PHE A 89 5.77 32.76 -17.86
CA PHE A 89 4.38 32.30 -17.98
C PHE A 89 3.86 32.24 -19.42
N GLU A 90 4.67 32.60 -20.43
CA GLU A 90 4.27 32.63 -21.85
C GLU A 90 3.73 31.26 -22.32
N HIS A 91 4.30 30.17 -21.79
CA HIS A 91 3.87 28.82 -22.14
C HIS A 91 2.46 28.49 -21.62
N LEU A 92 2.13 28.94 -20.41
CA LEU A 92 0.81 28.71 -19.79
C LEU A 92 -0.29 29.52 -20.46
N GLU A 93 -0.01 30.78 -20.81
CA GLU A 93 -0.97 31.65 -21.51
C GLU A 93 -1.34 31.08 -22.89
N ARG A 94 -0.35 30.58 -23.65
CA ARG A 94 -0.60 29.89 -24.92
C ARG A 94 -1.44 28.61 -24.75
N GLN A 95 -1.28 27.91 -23.63
CA GLN A 95 -2.02 26.67 -23.34
C GLN A 95 -3.49 26.93 -22.98
N GLN A 96 -3.80 28.08 -22.38
CA GLN A 96 -5.17 28.47 -22.01
C GLN A 96 -6.05 28.89 -23.21
N HIS A 97 -5.44 29.09 -24.39
CA HIS A 97 -6.16 29.43 -25.63
C HIS A 97 -6.65 28.23 -26.44
N LEU A 98 -6.49 26.99 -25.95
CA LEU A 98 -7.14 25.82 -26.53
C LEU A 98 -8.44 25.55 -25.76
N PRO A 99 -9.61 25.48 -26.43
CA PRO A 99 -10.83 25.07 -25.75
C PRO A 99 -10.62 23.67 -25.17
N ASP A 100 -10.98 23.51 -23.89
CA ASP A 100 -10.91 22.26 -23.14
C ASP A 100 -11.84 21.21 -23.77
N VAL A 101 -11.35 20.54 -24.81
CA VAL A 101 -12.00 19.38 -25.41
C VAL A 101 -11.60 18.17 -24.58
N ARG A 102 -12.44 17.89 -23.58
CA ARG A 102 -12.59 16.61 -22.89
C ARG A 102 -12.32 15.43 -23.84
N SER A 103 -11.23 14.70 -23.61
CA SER A 103 -11.04 13.35 -24.16
C SER A 103 -10.15 12.52 -23.25
N THR A 104 -10.77 11.92 -22.23
CA THR A 104 -10.19 10.80 -21.51
C THR A 104 -10.35 9.54 -22.37
N ARG A 105 -9.47 9.32 -23.35
CA ARG A 105 -9.21 7.96 -23.85
C ARG A 105 -8.03 7.38 -23.09
N ARG A 106 -8.35 6.70 -21.99
CA ARG A 106 -7.44 5.81 -21.28
C ARG A 106 -7.15 4.62 -22.20
N PRO A 107 -5.88 4.22 -22.42
CA PRO A 107 -5.58 2.97 -23.10
C PRO A 107 -6.15 1.81 -22.29
N ALA A 108 -6.69 0.80 -22.99
CA ALA A 108 -7.31 -0.36 -22.39
C ALA A 108 -6.34 -1.03 -21.40
N PRO A 109 -6.69 -1.13 -20.10
CA PRO A 109 -5.96 -2.00 -19.20
C PRO A 109 -6.30 -3.45 -19.58
N GLY A 110 -5.29 -4.31 -19.66
CA GLY A 110 -5.49 -5.77 -19.62
C GLY A 110 -6.29 -6.17 -18.37
N PRO A 111 -6.67 -7.45 -18.22
CA PRO A 111 -7.55 -7.89 -17.14
C PRO A 111 -6.92 -7.60 -15.77
N ALA A 112 -7.24 -6.44 -15.21
CA ALA A 112 -6.94 -6.06 -13.85
C ALA A 112 -7.78 -6.96 -12.93
N PRO A 113 -7.23 -7.42 -11.79
CA PRO A 113 -8.01 -8.16 -10.82
C PRO A 113 -9.24 -7.33 -10.42
N GLU A 114 -10.40 -7.97 -10.32
CA GLU A 114 -11.71 -7.33 -10.07
C GLU A 114 -11.81 -6.63 -8.70
N THR A 115 -10.71 -6.55 -7.96
CA THR A 115 -10.59 -5.94 -6.63
C THR A 115 -10.77 -4.42 -6.65
N ASP A 116 -10.65 -3.76 -7.80
CA ASP A 116 -10.79 -2.30 -7.92
C ASP A 116 -12.22 -1.84 -8.25
N LYS A 117 -13.17 -2.77 -8.44
CA LYS A 117 -14.57 -2.46 -8.83
C LYS A 117 -15.55 -2.50 -7.66
N GLY A 118 -15.17 -1.92 -6.53
CA GLY A 118 -16.05 -1.81 -5.36
C GLY A 118 -16.10 -3.07 -4.50
N ILE A 119 -17.25 -3.30 -3.84
CA ILE A 119 -17.43 -4.44 -2.93
C ILE A 119 -17.52 -5.72 -3.78
N PRO A 120 -16.61 -6.69 -3.59
CA PRO A 120 -16.62 -7.91 -4.40
C PRO A 120 -17.93 -8.68 -4.16
N LEU A 121 -18.56 -9.13 -5.25
CA LEU A 121 -19.80 -9.90 -5.21
C LEU A 121 -19.63 -11.25 -4.47
N ALA A 122 -18.42 -11.81 -4.51
CA ALA A 122 -18.06 -13.03 -3.81
C ALA A 122 -16.97 -12.78 -2.77
N PRO A 123 -17.00 -13.47 -1.61
CA PRO A 123 -15.91 -13.44 -0.65
C PRO A 123 -14.60 -13.86 -1.33
N SER A 124 -13.49 -13.19 -0.98
CA SER A 124 -12.18 -13.54 -1.53
C SER A 124 -11.77 -14.93 -1.06
N ALA A 125 -10.82 -15.58 -1.75
CA ALA A 125 -10.31 -16.89 -1.34
C ALA A 125 -9.78 -16.91 0.12
N LYS A 126 -9.37 -15.75 0.66
CA LYS A 126 -8.95 -15.58 2.06
C LYS A 126 -10.15 -15.55 3.02
N ASP A 127 -11.30 -15.08 2.56
CA ASP A 127 -12.54 -14.99 3.34
C ASP A 127 -13.33 -16.31 3.36
N LEU A 128 -13.05 -17.22 2.42
CA LEU A 128 -13.56 -18.59 2.47
C LEU A 128 -12.94 -19.41 3.62
N ALA A 129 -11.78 -19.00 4.14
CA ALA A 129 -11.16 -19.67 5.26
C ALA A 129 -11.95 -19.35 6.55
N PRO A 130 -12.50 -20.35 7.25
CA PRO A 130 -13.23 -20.09 8.47
C PRO A 130 -12.28 -19.53 9.54
N TRP A 131 -12.79 -18.65 10.40
CA TRP A 131 -12.01 -17.93 11.42
C TRP A 131 -11.17 -18.83 12.37
N TYR A 132 -11.53 -20.10 12.49
CA TYR A 132 -10.81 -21.10 13.29
C TYR A 132 -9.67 -21.81 12.54
N SER A 133 -9.58 -21.71 11.21
CA SER A 133 -8.55 -22.38 10.38
C SER A 133 -7.19 -21.68 10.40
N GLY A 134 -7.16 -20.39 10.75
CA GLY A 134 -5.93 -19.58 10.81
C GLY A 134 -5.09 -19.78 12.07
N ARG A 135 -5.59 -20.54 13.06
CA ARG A 135 -4.82 -20.84 14.26
C ARG A 135 -3.88 -22.01 13.95
N LYS A 136 -2.72 -21.72 13.35
CA LYS A 136 -1.60 -22.67 13.40
C LYS A 136 -1.40 -23.01 14.88
N PRO A 137 -1.61 -24.26 15.33
CA PRO A 137 -1.14 -24.64 16.64
C PRO A 137 0.36 -24.35 16.64
N ALA A 138 0.83 -23.62 17.66
CA ALA A 138 2.25 -23.44 17.87
C ALA A 138 2.89 -24.82 17.74
N ALA A 139 3.89 -24.94 16.86
CA ALA A 139 4.56 -26.19 16.56
C ALA A 139 5.08 -26.82 17.87
N GLY A 140 4.25 -27.70 18.44
CA GLY A 140 4.63 -28.64 19.47
C GLY A 140 5.21 -29.88 18.79
N PRO A 141 6.23 -30.52 19.36
CA PRO A 141 6.92 -31.61 18.70
C PRO A 141 6.00 -32.84 18.65
N SER A 142 5.74 -33.37 17.45
CA SER A 142 5.42 -34.76 17.03
C SER A 142 4.47 -35.68 17.83
N VAL A 143 3.90 -35.32 18.99
CA VAL A 143 2.98 -36.18 19.77
C VAL A 143 1.58 -36.22 19.16
N ASP A 144 1.25 -35.29 18.26
CA ASP A 144 -0.08 -35.16 17.67
C ASP A 144 -0.36 -36.19 16.56
N GLU A 145 0.66 -36.68 15.85
CA GLU A 145 0.45 -37.62 14.72
C GLU A 145 -0.06 -38.98 15.22
N ASP A 146 0.52 -39.54 16.27
CA ASP A 146 0.10 -40.81 16.86
C ASP A 146 -1.32 -40.73 17.46
N ARG A 147 -1.71 -39.55 17.94
CA ARG A 147 -3.06 -39.30 18.46
C ARG A 147 -4.05 -39.22 17.31
N GLN A 148 -3.70 -38.50 16.23
CA GLN A 148 -4.52 -38.40 15.03
C GLN A 148 -4.71 -39.75 14.34
N LEU A 149 -3.67 -40.57 14.23
CA LEU A 149 -3.73 -41.93 13.70
C LEU A 149 -4.69 -42.82 14.50
N ARG A 150 -4.62 -42.77 15.84
CA ARG A 150 -5.55 -43.49 16.72
C ARG A 150 -7.00 -43.03 16.57
N ASP A 151 -7.22 -41.73 16.44
CA ASP A 151 -8.56 -41.17 16.24
C ASP A 151 -9.13 -41.50 14.85
N LEU A 152 -8.32 -41.49 13.79
CA LEU A 152 -8.73 -41.92 12.45
C LEU A 152 -9.06 -43.42 12.40
N ALA A 153 -8.27 -44.25 13.08
CA ALA A 153 -8.57 -45.68 13.21
C ALA A 153 -9.90 -45.91 13.91
N ARG A 154 -10.17 -45.24 15.03
CA ARG A 154 -11.47 -45.33 15.73
C ARG A 154 -12.63 -44.90 14.84
N LYS A 155 -12.48 -43.78 14.12
CA LYS A 155 -13.51 -43.24 13.23
C LYS A 155 -13.83 -44.21 12.09
N SER A 156 -12.82 -44.78 11.46
CA SER A 156 -13.01 -45.74 10.36
C SER A 156 -13.66 -47.06 10.79
N VAL A 157 -13.40 -47.51 12.03
CA VAL A 157 -14.08 -48.69 12.62
C VAL A 157 -15.54 -48.39 12.96
N SER A 158 -15.84 -47.14 13.37
CA SER A 158 -17.22 -46.71 13.69
C SER A 158 -18.01 -46.18 12.48
N ASP A 159 -17.41 -46.13 11.29
CA ASP A 159 -18.06 -45.59 10.11
C ASP A 159 -19.03 -46.63 9.51
N PRO A 160 -20.34 -46.37 9.43
CA PRO A 160 -21.30 -47.31 8.85
C PRO A 160 -21.10 -47.53 7.35
N LEU A 161 -20.33 -46.68 6.65
CA LEU A 161 -20.03 -46.88 5.23
C LEU A 161 -18.96 -47.95 5.02
N THR A 162 -18.09 -48.20 5.99
CA THR A 162 -17.07 -49.26 5.89
C THR A 162 -17.68 -50.64 6.11
N SER A 163 -18.74 -50.75 6.93
CA SER A 163 -19.45 -52.02 7.15
C SER A 163 -20.20 -52.51 5.91
N ILE A 164 -20.69 -51.60 5.06
CA ILE A 164 -21.37 -51.95 3.80
C ILE A 164 -20.46 -52.78 2.88
N ASN A 165 -19.17 -52.46 2.83
CA ASN A 165 -18.20 -53.19 2.00
C ASN A 165 -18.02 -54.65 2.44
N HIS A 166 -18.25 -54.95 3.73
CA HIS A 166 -18.19 -56.32 4.24
C HIS A 166 -19.45 -57.14 3.91
N HIS A 167 -20.57 -56.50 3.59
CA HIS A 167 -21.84 -57.15 3.25
C HIS A 167 -22.09 -57.29 1.74
N LEU A 168 -21.21 -56.73 0.90
CA LEU A 168 -21.30 -56.78 -0.57
C LEU A 168 -20.50 -57.95 -1.20
N ALA A 169 -20.13 -58.96 -0.40
CA ALA A 169 -19.46 -60.18 -0.86
C ALA A 169 -20.45 -61.36 -0.97
#